data_AF-A0A6G0PBP8-F1
#
_entry.id   AF-A0A6G0PBP8-F1
#
_cell.length_a   1.000
_cell.length_b   1.000
_cell.length_c   1.000
_cell.angle_alpha   90.00
_cell.angle_beta   90.00
_cell.angle_gamma   90.00
#
_symmetry.space_group_name_H-M   'P 1'
#
loop_
_entity.id
_entity.type
_entity.pdbx_description
1 polymer ?
#
loop_
_entity_poly.entity_id
_entity_poly.type
_entity_poly.pdbx_seq_one_letter_code
_entity_poly.pdbx_strand_id
1 'polypeptide(L)'
;MLNPIEGWFSVFKAKVKAYLSEHRQRIFSQGSHRSMTEARMCLLEYAANSSIGCMNRHLVVSMALTYQRAVADALKMEDMQYGA
;
A
#
# COMPACT_ATOMS: atom_id res chain seq x y z
N MET A 1 -13.14 -1.04 6.71
CA MET A 1 -13.08 -2.48 7.03
C MET A 1 -11.97 -2.68 8.06
N LEU A 2 -12.26 -3.36 9.17
CA LEU A 2 -11.30 -3.61 10.26
C LEU A 2 -10.51 -4.92 10.01
N ASN A 3 -9.88 -5.02 8.84
CA ASN A 3 -9.15 -6.21 8.41
C ASN A 3 -7.66 -5.91 8.29
N PRO A 4 -6.78 -6.52 9.12
CA PRO A 4 -5.33 -6.33 9.03
C PRO A 4 -4.75 -6.60 7.64
N ILE A 5 -5.32 -7.56 6.89
CA ILE A 5 -4.85 -7.91 5.54
C ILE A 5 -5.10 -6.76 4.56
N GLU A 6 -6.28 -6.14 4.61
CA GLU A 6 -6.63 -5.04 3.70
C GLU A 6 -5.81 -3.79 3.98
N GLY A 7 -5.60 -3.48 5.24
CA GLY A 7 -4.78 -2.34 5.59
C GLY A 7 -3.30 -2.58 5.27
N TRP A 8 -2.81 -3.83 5.37
CA TRP A 8 -1.47 -4.21 4.87
C TRP A 8 -1.33 -3.94 3.38
N PHE A 9 -2.30 -4.38 2.56
CA PHE A 9 -2.33 -4.07 1.13
C PHE A 9 -2.46 -2.57 0.85
N SER A 10 -3.17 -1.83 1.70
CA SER A 10 -3.34 -0.37 1.56
C SER A 10 -2.01 0.36 1.72
N VAL A 11 -1.20 -0.02 2.71
CA VAL A 11 0.16 0.53 2.92
C VAL A 11 1.07 0.20 1.73
N PHE A 12 1.06 -1.05 1.29
CA PHE A 12 1.85 -1.47 0.12
C PHE A 12 1.47 -0.68 -1.14
N LYS A 13 0.17 -0.57 -1.41
CA LYS A 13 -0.36 0.22 -2.53
C LYS A 13 0.06 1.68 -2.45
N ALA A 14 0.07 2.28 -1.26
CA ALA A 14 0.54 3.65 -1.07
C ALA A 14 2.03 3.82 -1.43
N LYS A 15 2.87 2.86 -1.03
CA LYS A 15 4.31 2.86 -1.38
C LYS A 15 4.56 2.68 -2.87
N VAL A 16 3.83 1.75 -3.51
CA VAL A 16 3.88 1.57 -4.97
C VAL A 16 3.47 2.86 -5.68
N LYS A 17 2.38 3.52 -5.25
CA LYS A 17 1.95 4.80 -5.82
C LYS A 17 3.00 5.91 -5.65
N ALA A 18 3.65 6.00 -4.49
CA ALA A 18 4.73 6.96 -4.26
C ALA A 18 5.89 6.75 -5.24
N TYR A 19 6.35 5.50 -5.37
CA TYR A 19 7.39 5.14 -6.35
C TYR A 19 6.99 5.52 -7.77
N LEU A 20 5.76 5.21 -8.20
CA LEU A 20 5.27 5.58 -9.53
C LEU A 20 5.19 7.09 -9.73
N SER A 21 4.86 7.86 -8.69
CA SER A 21 4.83 9.32 -8.74
C SER A 21 6.22 9.91 -8.95
N GLU A 22 7.23 9.37 -8.28
CA GLU A 22 8.64 9.76 -8.47
C GLU A 22 9.12 9.42 -9.89
N HIS A 23 8.64 8.31 -10.44
CA HIS A 23 9.03 7.80 -11.75
C HIS A 23 8.00 8.09 -12.85
N ARG A 24 7.19 9.17 -12.68
CA ARG A 24 6.04 9.47 -13.56
C ARG A 24 6.38 9.48 -15.05
N GLN A 25 7.58 9.94 -15.41
CA GLN A 25 8.05 10.02 -16.80
C GLN A 25 8.06 8.62 -17.47
N ARG A 26 8.40 7.58 -16.71
CA ARG A 26 8.46 6.19 -17.21
C ARG A 26 7.09 5.61 -17.56
N ILE A 27 6.00 6.18 -17.02
CA ILE A 27 4.62 5.75 -17.33
C ILE A 27 4.25 6.08 -18.78
N PHE A 28 4.87 7.11 -19.35
CA PHE A 28 4.61 7.60 -20.71
C PHE A 28 5.70 7.21 -21.71
N SER A 29 6.70 6.42 -21.30
CA SER A 29 7.80 5.99 -22.16
C SER A 29 7.74 4.49 -22.42
N GLN A 30 7.74 4.09 -23.70
CA GLN A 30 7.85 2.69 -24.10
C GLN A 30 9.29 2.16 -23.90
N GLY A 31 10.30 3.00 -24.11
CA GLY A 31 11.69 2.59 -24.13
C GLY A 31 11.94 1.48 -25.16
N SER A 32 12.61 0.41 -24.74
CA SER A 32 12.93 -0.77 -25.57
C SER A 32 11.86 -1.88 -25.55
N HIS A 33 10.73 -1.68 -24.87
CA HIS A 33 9.68 -2.70 -24.77
C HIS A 33 8.86 -2.77 -26.07
N ARG A 34 8.16 -3.88 -26.30
CA ARG A 34 7.36 -4.09 -27.53
C ARG A 34 6.09 -3.26 -27.56
N SER A 35 5.57 -2.86 -26.39
CA SER A 35 4.39 -1.99 -26.28
C SER A 35 4.41 -1.12 -25.04
N MET A 36 3.59 -0.06 -25.04
CA MET A 36 3.34 0.76 -23.85
C MET A 36 2.76 -0.05 -22.68
N THR A 37 1.92 -1.05 -22.95
CA THR A 37 1.34 -1.90 -21.91
C THR A 37 2.41 -2.73 -21.22
N GLU A 38 3.31 -3.35 -21.99
CA GLU A 38 4.43 -4.12 -21.46
C GLU A 38 5.36 -3.23 -20.61
N ALA A 39 5.75 -2.06 -21.13
CA ALA A 39 6.57 -1.11 -20.38
C ALA A 39 5.95 -0.72 -19.02
N ARG A 40 4.63 -0.52 -18.99
CA ARG A 40 3.88 -0.19 -17.77
C ARG A 40 3.77 -1.38 -16.82
N MET A 41 3.57 -2.60 -17.32
CA MET A 41 3.55 -3.80 -16.48
C MET A 41 4.91 -4.03 -15.81
N CYS A 42 6.00 -3.95 -16.58
CA CYS A 42 7.35 -4.05 -16.02
C CYS A 42 7.60 -2.94 -14.99
N LEU A 43 7.19 -1.70 -15.26
CA LEU A 43 7.31 -0.61 -14.29
C LEU A 43 6.54 -0.90 -12.99
N LEU A 44 5.33 -1.46 -13.07
CA LEU A 44 4.55 -1.86 -11.90
C LEU A 44 5.25 -2.97 -11.10
N GLU A 45 5.84 -3.96 -11.76
CA GLU A 45 6.64 -5.00 -11.09
C GLU A 45 7.87 -4.42 -10.39
N TYR A 46 8.61 -3.52 -11.04
CA TYR A 46 9.72 -2.81 -10.40
C TYR A 46 9.27 -1.99 -9.19
N ALA A 47 8.15 -1.28 -9.30
CA ALA A 47 7.59 -0.49 -8.21
C ALA A 47 7.17 -1.40 -7.04
N ALA A 48 6.55 -2.53 -7.32
CA ALA A 48 6.16 -3.54 -6.35
C ALA A 48 7.39 -4.12 -5.63
N ASN A 49 8.41 -4.56 -6.37
CA ASN A 49 9.64 -5.12 -5.80
C ASN A 49 10.41 -4.10 -4.96
N SER A 50 10.46 -2.84 -5.39
CA SER A 50 11.11 -1.76 -4.62
C SER A 50 10.33 -1.40 -3.35
N SER A 51 9.01 -1.60 -3.36
CA SER A 51 8.12 -1.24 -2.24
C SER A 51 7.88 -2.39 -1.26
N ILE A 52 8.15 -3.64 -1.64
CA ILE A 52 7.80 -4.84 -0.86
C ILE A 52 8.40 -4.81 0.56
N GLY A 53 9.55 -4.15 0.73
CA GLY A 53 10.23 -4.01 2.02
C GLY A 53 9.42 -3.29 3.10
N CYS A 54 8.37 -2.53 2.75
CA CYS A 54 7.47 -1.96 3.74
C CYS A 54 6.63 -3.01 4.48
N MET A 55 6.56 -4.24 3.95
CA MET A 55 5.72 -5.32 4.43
C MET A 55 6.46 -6.16 5.48
N ASN A 56 6.72 -5.56 6.63
CA ASN A 56 7.38 -6.22 7.75
C ASN A 56 6.36 -6.72 8.81
N ARG A 57 6.81 -7.65 9.67
CA ARG A 57 5.98 -8.22 10.74
C ARG A 57 5.49 -7.15 11.72
N HIS A 58 6.28 -6.12 11.99
CA HIS A 58 5.90 -5.03 12.89
C HIS A 58 4.67 -4.28 12.39
N LEU A 59 4.57 -4.01 11.08
CA LEU A 59 3.41 -3.39 10.48
C LEU A 59 2.14 -4.22 10.73
N VAL A 60 2.17 -5.52 10.43
CA VAL A 60 1.01 -6.41 10.62
C VAL A 60 0.57 -6.44 12.09
N VAL A 61 1.51 -6.55 13.02
CA VAL A 61 1.22 -6.55 14.46
C VAL A 61 0.62 -5.22 14.91
N SER A 62 1.21 -4.09 14.52
CA SER A 62 0.69 -2.76 14.85
C SER A 62 -0.73 -2.56 14.33
N MET A 63 -0.99 -3.01 13.10
CA MET A 63 -2.32 -2.94 12.51
C MET A 63 -3.33 -3.80 13.28
N ALA A 64 -2.99 -5.06 13.58
CA ALA A 64 -3.85 -5.94 14.36
C ALA A 64 -4.23 -5.32 15.72
N LEU A 65 -3.27 -4.70 16.41
CA LEU A 65 -3.52 -4.00 17.67
C LEU A 65 -4.42 -2.78 17.49
N THR A 66 -4.20 -1.96 16.46
CA THR A 66 -5.06 -0.81 16.14
C THR A 66 -6.49 -1.26 15.85
N TYR A 67 -6.67 -2.33 15.06
CA TYR A 67 -7.98 -2.87 14.77
C TYR A 67 -8.66 -3.44 16.02
N GLN A 68 -7.92 -4.13 16.89
CA GLN A 68 -8.47 -4.64 18.16
C GLN A 68 -8.95 -3.50 19.06
N ARG A 69 -8.20 -2.40 19.15
CA ARG A 69 -8.62 -1.20 19.91
C ARG A 69 -9.86 -0.57 19.29
N ALA A 70 -9.87 -0.37 17.98
CA ALA A 70 -11.03 0.18 17.27
C ALA A 70 -12.30 -0.66 17.47
N VAL A 71 -12.18 -2.00 17.53
CA VAL A 71 -13.30 -2.89 17.88
C VAL A 71 -13.74 -2.67 19.33
N ALA A 72 -12.80 -2.58 20.28
CA ALA A 72 -13.12 -2.35 21.69
C ALA A 72 -13.81 -1.00 21.93
N ASP A 73 -13.34 0.05 21.26
CA ASP A 73 -13.92 1.40 21.34
C ASP A 73 -15.32 1.41 20.73
N ALA A 74 -15.51 0.74 19.58
CA ALA A 74 -16.82 0.59 18.95
C ALA A 74 -17.82 -0.16 19.86
N LEU A 75 -17.38 -1.20 20.59
CA LEU A 75 -18.23 -1.89 21.57
C LEU A 75 -18.68 -0.99 22.73
N LYS A 76 -17.89 0.03 23.06
CA LYS A 76 -18.23 1.03 24.07
C LYS A 76 -18.99 2.23 23.51
N MET A 77 -19.31 2.23 22.21
CA MET A 77 -19.89 3.37 21.50
C MET A 77 -19.01 4.63 21.60
N GLU A 78 -17.70 4.45 21.74
CA GLU A 78 -16.73 5.54 21.71
C GLU A 78 -16.47 5.96 20.25
N ASP A 79 -16.33 7.27 20.03
CA ASP A 79 -16.05 7.80 18.70
C ASP A 79 -14.70 7.33 18.18
N MET A 80 -14.70 6.80 16.95
CA MET A 80 -13.47 6.38 16.29
C MET A 80 -12.65 7.61 15.88
N GLN A 81 -11.42 7.72 16.39
CA GLN A 81 -10.46 8.73 15.94
C GLN A 81 -9.99 8.38 14.52
N TYR A 82 -10.41 9.17 13.53
CA TYR A 82 -10.04 8.98 12.13
C TYR A 82 -8.87 9.89 11.74
N GLY A 83 -7.71 9.29 11.48
CA GLY A 83 -6.51 10.02 11.10
C GLY A 83 -5.80 10.69 12.28
N ALA A 84 -4.65 11.28 11.97
CA ALA A 84 -3.90 12.19 12.84
C ALA A 84 -3.68 13.50 12.07
#